data_AF-A0A3D1J822-F1
#
_entry.id   AF-A0A3D1J822-F1
#
_cell.length_a   1.000
_cell.length_b   1.000
_cell.length_c   1.000
_cell.angle_alpha   90.00
_cell.angle_beta   90.00
_cell.angle_gamma   90.00
#
_symmetry.space_group_name_H-M   'P 1'
#
loop_
_entity.id
_entity.type
_entity.pdbx_description
1 polymer ?
#
loop_
_entity_poly.entity_id
_entity_poly.type
_entity_poly.pdbx_seq_one_letter_code
_entity_poly.pdbx_strand_id
1 'polypeptide(L)' 'MMIKNILKQKALFPYLLKGRYGIEREAQRVTLAGDFSGTDHPAVLGNRSFHPYIQTDFA' A
#
# COMPACT_ATOMS: atom_id res chain seq x y z
N MET A 1 2.68 -31.16 -15.09
CA MET A 1 2.47 -30.05 -16.03
C MET A 1 3.07 -28.78 -15.44
N MET A 2 4.17 -28.24 -15.98
CA MET A 2 4.80 -27.03 -15.42
C MET A 2 4.10 -25.77 -15.92
N ILE A 3 3.62 -24.92 -15.01
CA ILE A 3 3.03 -23.59 -15.29
C ILE A 3 3.90 -22.76 -16.25
N LYS A 4 5.23 -22.89 -16.13
CA LYS A 4 6.21 -22.25 -17.02
C LYS A 4 5.98 -22.56 -18.52
N ASN A 5 5.51 -23.76 -18.86
CA ASN A 5 5.24 -24.13 -20.25
C ASN A 5 3.91 -23.55 -20.76
N ILE A 6 2.93 -23.38 -19.87
CA ILE A 6 1.65 -22.73 -20.18
C ILE A 6 1.91 -21.25 -20.46
N LEU A 7 2.66 -20.55 -19.60
CA LEU A 7 2.97 -19.12 -19.73
C LEU A 7 3.79 -18.77 -20.99
N LYS A 8 4.44 -19.75 -21.63
CA LYS A 8 5.16 -19.58 -22.91
C LYS A 8 4.24 -19.58 -24.13
N GLN A 9 2.95 -19.90 -23.98
CA GLN A 9 2.00 -19.87 -25.08
C GLN A 9 1.76 -18.43 -25.53
N LYS A 10 2.02 -18.13 -26.82
CA LYS A 10 1.87 -16.78 -27.38
C LYS A 10 0.48 -16.19 -27.16
N ALA A 11 -0.56 -17.02 -27.12
CA ALA A 11 -1.94 -16.62 -26.83
C ALA A 11 -2.10 -15.96 -25.45
N LEU A 12 -1.21 -16.26 -24.49
CA LEU A 12 -1.27 -15.72 -23.14
C LEU A 12 -0.46 -14.43 -22.96
N PHE A 13 0.40 -14.06 -23.91
CA PHE A 13 1.27 -12.88 -23.80
C PHE A 13 0.51 -11.58 -23.53
N PRO A 14 -0.66 -11.31 -24.16
CA PRO A 14 -1.45 -10.11 -23.87
C PRO A 14 -1.99 -10.02 -22.42
N TYR A 15 -1.93 -11.11 -21.66
CA TYR A 15 -2.46 -11.19 -20.30
C TYR A 15 -1.35 -11.23 -19.23
N LEU A 16 -0.09 -11.43 -19.60
CA LEU A 16 1.01 -11.63 -18.65
C LEU A 16 1.22 -10.44 -17.71
N LEU A 17 0.95 -9.23 -18.20
CA LEU A 17 1.11 -8.00 -17.43
C LEU A 17 -0.23 -7.42 -16.94
N LYS A 18 -1.34 -8.14 -17.15
CA LYS A 18 -2.65 -7.70 -16.65
C LYS A 18 -2.74 -8.04 -15.16
N GLY A 19 -2.67 -7.02 -14.32
CA GLY A 19 -2.83 -7.13 -12.88
C GLY A 19 -3.58 -5.93 -12.31
N ARG A 20 -4.11 -6.09 -11.10
CA ARG A 20 -4.54 -4.97 -10.26
C ARG A 20 -3.45 -4.76 -9.22
N TYR A 21 -2.96 -3.53 -9.13
CA TYR A 21 -1.86 -3.17 -8.24
C TYR A 21 -2.39 -2.26 -7.15
N GLY A 22 -2.09 -2.60 -5.90
CA GLY A 22 -2.28 -1.74 -4.74
C GLY A 22 -0.92 -1.21 -4.28
N ILE A 23 -0.91 -0.04 -3.67
CA ILE A 23 0.28 0.55 -3.06
C ILE A 23 -0.08 0.98 -1.65
N GLU A 24 0.77 0.62 -0.70
CA GLU A 24 0.73 1.05 0.68
C GLU A 24 2.04 1.78 1.00
N ARG A 25 1.98 2.81 1.82
CA ARG A 25 3.15 3.59 2.23
C ARG A 25 2.99 4.00 3.68
N GLU A 26 4.00 3.65 4.47
CA GLU A 26 4.12 4.05 5.86
C GLU A 26 5.12 5.20 6.00
N ALA A 27 4.82 6.12 6.90
CA ALA A 27 5.72 7.18 7.32
C ALA A 27 5.35 7.63 8.73
N GLN A 28 6.36 7.97 9.53
CA GLN A 28 6.15 8.55 10.84
C GLN A 28 5.91 10.06 10.72
N ARG A 29 5.00 10.59 11.54
CA ARG A 29 4.84 12.04 11.69
C ARG A 29 5.99 12.56 12.54
N VAL A 30 6.62 13.63 12.08
CA VAL A 30 7.80 14.23 12.72
C VAL A 30 7.64 15.74 12.91
N THR A 31 8.43 16.30 13.82
CA THR A 31 8.62 17.75 13.94
C THR A 31 9.51 18.27 12.80
N LEU A 32 9.61 19.59 12.65
CA LEU A 32 10.54 20.20 11.67
C LEU A 32 12.01 19.89 11.95
N ALA A 33 12.36 19.51 13.19
CA ALA A 33 13.69 19.06 13.55
C ALA A 33 13.96 17.59 13.17
N GLY A 34 12.93 16.85 12.72
CA GLY A 34 13.02 15.42 12.39
C GLY A 34 12.71 14.48 13.56
N ASP A 35 12.38 15.03 14.73
CA ASP A 35 12.01 14.23 15.90
C ASP A 35 10.62 13.62 15.78
N PHE A 36 10.36 12.52 16.48
CA PHE A 36 9.03 11.91 16.55
C PHE A 36 7.97 12.93 17.03
N SER A 37 6.83 12.98 16.35
CA SER A 37 5.80 13.99 16.65
C SER A 37 5.18 13.84 18.04
N GLY A 38 5.01 12.61 18.56
CA GLY A 38 4.43 12.37 19.89
C GLY A 38 2.99 12.84 20.09
N THR A 39 2.30 13.27 19.03
CA THR A 39 0.91 13.74 19.09
C THR A 39 -0.06 12.67 18.62
N ASP A 40 -1.33 12.78 18.99
CA ASP A 40 -2.40 11.87 18.52
C ASP A 40 -2.63 11.96 17.00
N HIS A 41 -3.40 11.00 16.47
CA HIS A 41 -3.84 11.02 15.07
C HIS A 41 -4.64 12.31 14.78
N PRO A 42 -4.32 13.07 13.72
CA PRO A 42 -5.01 14.32 13.43
C PRO A 42 -6.51 14.11 13.20
N ALA A 43 -7.36 14.75 14.01
CA ALA A 43 -8.82 14.59 13.94
C ALA A 43 -9.43 14.93 12.57
N VAL A 44 -8.79 15.83 11.82
CA VAL A 44 -9.20 16.22 10.46
C VAL A 44 -9.13 15.05 9.45
N LEU A 45 -8.32 14.03 9.72
CA LEU A 45 -8.18 12.83 8.88
C LEU A 45 -9.28 11.79 9.15
N GLY A 46 -10.19 12.06 10.09
CA GLY A 46 -11.32 11.19 10.39
C GLY A 46 -10.95 10.01 11.30
N ASN A 47 -11.86 9.03 11.38
CA ASN A 47 -11.69 7.90 12.27
C ASN A 47 -10.99 6.74 11.54
N ARG A 48 -9.83 6.35 12.10
CA ARG A 48 -9.02 5.23 11.64
C ARG A 48 -9.75 3.88 11.55
N SER A 49 -10.80 3.63 12.33
CA SER A 49 -11.50 2.34 12.30
C SER A 49 -12.16 2.04 10.96
N PHE A 50 -12.39 3.06 10.11
CA PHE A 50 -13.06 2.88 8.83
C PHE A 50 -12.48 3.72 7.68
N HIS A 51 -11.45 4.54 7.91
CA HIS A 51 -10.87 5.36 6.85
C HIS A 51 -10.11 4.50 5.83
N PRO A 52 -10.48 4.50 4.53
CA PRO A 52 -9.98 3.49 3.58
C PRO A 52 -8.56 3.74 3.06
N TYR A 53 -8.01 4.95 3.24
CA TYR A 53 -6.73 5.36 2.61
C TYR A 53 -5.68 5.91 3.56
N ILE A 54 -6.05 6.28 4.78
CA ILE A 54 -5.18 6.97 5.72
C ILE A 54 -5.36 6.27 7.04
N GLN A 55 -4.26 5.74 7.55
CA GLN A 55 -4.27 4.89 8.73
C GLN A 55 -2.97 5.06 9.51
N THR A 56 -3.01 4.67 10.78
CA THR A 56 -1.82 4.43 11.61
C THR A 56 -1.57 2.94 11.67
N ASP A 57 -0.32 2.51 11.43
CA ASP A 57 0.09 1.13 11.68
C ASP A 57 0.33 0.90 13.18
N PHE A 58 1.57 0.66 13.62
CA PHE A 58 1.88 0.31 15.01
C PHE A 58 1.77 1.47 16.02
N ALA A 59 2.31 2.65 15.70
CA ALA A 59 2.58 3.76 16.63
C ALA A 59 1.56 4.91 16.60
#